data_AF-A0A347ULI9-F1
#
_entry.id   AF-A0A347ULI9-F1
#
_cell.length_a   1.000
_cell.length_b   1.000
_cell.length_c   1.000
_cell.angle_alpha   90.00
_cell.angle_beta   90.00
_cell.angle_gamma   90.00
#
_symmetry.space_group_name_H-M   'P 1'
#
loop_
_entity.id
_entity.type
_entity.pdbx_description
1 polymer ?
#
loop_
_entity_poly.entity_id
_entity_poly.type
_entity_poly.pdbx_seq_one_letter_code
_entity_poly.pdbx_strand_id
1 'polypeptide(L)'
;MKTSGWEITNAGKLHLRNLGVSKISPAAMQVAVDLRAHLDKISDDETRSFVEEAIKCHEAELYRSAIVMSWLGAMDVLHKYVCANRLANFNTEATRIMGRKWKVAVTSDDLGKMGESDFLNRIEGLSIIGKNVKAQLKAALDLRNGCGHPNSLKVSANKSAAHIETLLENVFQKF
;
A
#
# COMPACT_ATOMS: atom_id res chain seq x y z
N MET A 1 -7.25 17.86 18.69
CA MET A 1 -8.64 18.35 18.79
C MET A 1 -9.47 17.18 19.31
N LYS A 2 -9.95 17.20 20.57
CA LYS A 2 -10.83 16.15 21.08
C LYS A 2 -12.26 16.51 20.68
N THR A 3 -12.84 15.75 19.76
CA THR A 3 -14.23 15.92 19.31
C THR A 3 -15.17 15.46 20.43
N SER A 4 -15.95 16.41 20.97
CA SER A 4 -17.03 16.18 21.94
C SER A 4 -18.29 15.62 21.25
N GLY A 5 -18.14 14.57 20.44
CA GLY A 5 -19.20 13.98 19.63
C GLY A 5 -19.28 12.47 19.80
N TRP A 6 -20.39 11.88 19.34
CA TRP A 6 -20.57 10.44 19.29
C TRP A 6 -20.05 9.90 17.95
N GLU A 7 -19.11 8.97 18.00
CA GLU A 7 -18.67 8.22 16.83
C GLU A 7 -19.44 6.92 16.70
N ILE A 8 -19.87 6.61 15.47
CA ILE A 8 -20.53 5.34 15.17
C ILE A 8 -19.47 4.24 15.15
N THR A 9 -19.65 3.23 15.99
CA THR A 9 -18.78 2.04 16.04
C THR A 9 -18.86 1.25 14.73
N ASN A 10 -17.89 0.37 14.47
CA ASN A 10 -17.94 -0.53 13.30
C ASN A 10 -19.24 -1.37 13.26
N ALA A 11 -19.72 -1.81 14.44
CA ALA A 11 -21.01 -2.50 14.56
C ALA A 11 -22.19 -1.59 14.18
N GLY A 12 -22.16 -0.31 14.58
CA GLY A 12 -23.17 0.67 14.19
C GLY A 12 -23.16 0.98 12.68
N LYS A 13 -21.97 1.08 12.06
CA LYS A 13 -21.84 1.24 10.60
C LYS A 13 -22.46 0.07 9.85
N LEU A 14 -22.25 -1.16 10.35
CA LEU A 14 -22.84 -2.38 9.81
C LEU A 14 -24.38 -2.37 9.90
N HIS A 15 -24.92 -1.93 11.04
CA HIS A 15 -26.37 -1.83 11.26
C HIS A 15 -27.04 -0.83 10.31
N LEU A 16 -26.48 0.36 10.13
CA LEU A 16 -26.99 1.38 9.20
C LEU A 16 -27.06 0.87 7.75
N ARG A 17 -26.15 -0.04 7.37
CA ARG A 17 -26.20 -0.68 6.04
C ARG A 17 -27.35 -1.67 5.90
N ASN A 18 -27.67 -2.44 6.93
CA ASN A 18 -28.85 -3.32 6.91
C ASN A 18 -30.16 -2.51 6.75
N LEU A 19 -30.13 -1.24 7.15
CA LEU A 19 -31.20 -0.27 6.91
C LEU A 19 -31.16 0.37 5.50
N GLY A 20 -30.23 -0.02 4.64
CA GLY A 20 -30.09 0.48 3.27
C GLY A 20 -29.40 1.85 3.15
N VAL A 21 -28.79 2.35 4.23
CA VAL A 21 -28.18 3.70 4.28
C VAL A 21 -26.82 3.76 3.56
N SER A 22 -26.16 2.61 3.36
CA SER A 22 -24.86 2.51 2.66
C SER A 22 -24.93 1.52 1.50
N LYS A 23 -24.27 1.85 0.38
CA LYS A 23 -24.28 1.08 -0.88
C LYS A 23 -23.09 0.13 -1.06
N ILE A 24 -22.13 0.14 -0.13
CA ILE A 24 -20.93 -0.72 -0.24
C ILE A 24 -21.30 -2.20 -0.02
N SER A 25 -20.80 -3.07 -0.89
CA SER A 25 -21.06 -4.51 -0.82
C SER A 25 -20.51 -5.14 0.47
N PRO A 26 -21.11 -6.24 0.98
CA PRO A 26 -20.61 -6.95 2.15
C PRO A 26 -19.15 -7.38 2.05
N ALA A 27 -18.73 -7.88 0.88
CA ALA A 27 -17.36 -8.33 0.65
C ALA A 27 -16.35 -7.17 0.68
N ALA A 28 -16.68 -6.02 0.10
CA ALA A 28 -15.81 -4.83 0.13
C ALA A 28 -15.66 -4.28 1.56
N MET A 29 -16.73 -4.30 2.36
CA MET A 29 -16.64 -3.94 3.79
C MET A 29 -15.78 -4.93 4.58
N GLN A 30 -15.85 -6.22 4.29
CA GLN A 30 -15.04 -7.22 4.99
C GLN A 30 -13.54 -6.93 4.81
N VAL A 31 -13.11 -6.57 3.59
CA VAL A 31 -11.72 -6.17 3.34
C VAL A 31 -11.32 -4.94 4.16
N ALA A 32 -12.19 -3.93 4.28
CA ALA A 32 -11.92 -2.77 5.13
C ALA A 32 -11.81 -3.14 6.63
N VAL A 33 -12.65 -4.08 7.11
CA VAL A 33 -12.60 -4.59 8.48
C VAL A 33 -11.31 -5.37 8.73
N ASP A 34 -10.94 -6.28 7.83
CA ASP A 34 -9.72 -7.08 7.93
C ASP A 34 -8.47 -6.19 7.91
N LEU A 35 -8.49 -5.14 7.08
CA LEU A 35 -7.42 -4.14 7.07
C LEU A 35 -7.32 -3.37 8.38
N ARG A 36 -8.46 -2.96 8.94
CA ARG A 36 -8.49 -2.28 10.24
C ARG A 36 -7.95 -3.16 11.36
N ALA A 37 -8.29 -4.45 11.37
CA ALA A 37 -7.72 -5.40 12.32
C ALA A 37 -6.20 -5.58 12.13
N HIS A 38 -5.68 -5.30 10.94
CA HIS A 38 -4.25 -5.33 10.67
C HIS A 38 -3.52 -4.02 11.04
N LEU A 39 -4.19 -2.86 11.01
CA LEU A 39 -3.60 -1.58 11.44
C LEU A 39 -3.00 -1.65 12.84
N ASP A 40 -3.63 -2.42 13.74
CA ASP A 40 -3.18 -2.61 15.13
C ASP A 40 -1.79 -3.29 15.22
N LYS A 41 -1.36 -3.97 14.14
CA LYS A 41 -0.06 -4.66 14.07
C LYS A 41 1.03 -3.80 13.43
N ILE A 42 0.67 -2.74 12.72
CA ILE A 42 1.63 -1.81 12.12
C ILE A 42 2.09 -0.87 13.23
N SER A 43 3.34 -0.98 13.67
CA SER A 43 3.89 -0.15 14.74
C SER A 43 4.36 1.24 14.28
N ASP A 44 4.68 1.39 12.99
CA ASP A 44 5.13 2.65 12.40
C ASP A 44 3.93 3.58 12.13
N ASP A 45 3.94 4.76 12.76
CA ASP A 45 2.81 5.69 12.71
C ASP A 45 2.56 6.29 11.32
N GLU A 46 3.62 6.48 10.53
CA GLU A 46 3.52 7.03 9.17
C GLU A 46 2.94 6.00 8.19
N THR A 47 3.48 4.77 8.21
CA THR A 47 2.88 3.64 7.48
C THR A 47 1.42 3.45 7.89
N ARG A 48 1.12 3.50 9.20
CA ARG A 48 -0.24 3.38 9.71
C ARG A 48 -1.15 4.48 9.14
N SER A 49 -0.68 5.72 9.06
CA SER A 49 -1.43 6.84 8.49
C SER A 49 -1.79 6.60 7.01
N PHE A 50 -0.85 6.13 6.19
CA PHE A 50 -1.13 5.83 4.77
C PHE A 50 -2.16 4.70 4.60
N VAL A 51 -2.05 3.64 5.42
CA VAL A 51 -3.01 2.52 5.38
C VAL A 51 -4.38 2.95 5.89
N GLU A 52 -4.44 3.78 6.93
CA GLU A 52 -5.70 4.37 7.41
C GLU A 52 -6.39 5.22 6.34
N GLU A 53 -5.64 6.06 5.62
CA GLU A 53 -6.17 6.85 4.51
C GLU A 53 -6.69 5.95 3.39
N ALA A 54 -5.98 4.87 3.05
CA ALA A 54 -6.44 3.90 2.06
C ALA A 54 -7.79 3.27 2.46
N ILE A 55 -7.96 2.91 3.74
CA ILE A 55 -9.21 2.37 4.27
C ILE A 55 -10.33 3.42 4.19
N LYS A 56 -10.06 4.65 4.64
CA LYS A 56 -11.04 5.75 4.59
C LYS A 56 -11.49 6.02 3.15
N CYS A 57 -10.56 6.00 2.19
CA CYS A 57 -10.91 6.11 0.77
C CYS A 57 -11.77 4.94 0.29
N HIS A 58 -11.46 3.71 0.67
CA HIS A 58 -12.23 2.54 0.27
C HIS A 58 -13.66 2.58 0.83
N GLU A 59 -13.80 2.90 2.12
CA GLU A 59 -15.09 3.06 2.81
C GLU A 59 -15.93 4.23 2.27
N ALA A 60 -15.30 5.21 1.63
CA ALA A 60 -15.94 6.34 0.98
C ALA A 60 -16.18 6.11 -0.53
N GLU A 61 -15.98 4.89 -1.04
CA GLU A 61 -16.08 4.52 -2.46
C GLU A 61 -15.11 5.28 -3.39
N LEU A 62 -14.04 5.85 -2.82
CA LEU A 62 -12.96 6.55 -3.54
C LEU A 62 -11.87 5.55 -3.97
N TYR A 63 -12.27 4.55 -4.76
CA TYR A 63 -11.45 3.37 -5.05
C TYR A 63 -10.10 3.67 -5.71
N ARG A 64 -10.03 4.67 -6.60
CA ARG A 64 -8.75 5.09 -7.21
C ARG A 64 -7.79 5.65 -6.17
N SER A 65 -8.30 6.48 -5.25
CA SER A 65 -7.51 7.04 -4.15
C SER A 65 -7.07 5.95 -3.17
N ALA A 66 -7.94 4.99 -2.85
CA ALA A 66 -7.60 3.87 -1.98
C ALA A 66 -6.41 3.04 -2.52
N ILE A 67 -6.40 2.78 -3.84
CA ILE A 67 -5.28 2.11 -4.53
C ILE A 67 -3.99 2.94 -4.45
N VAL A 68 -4.08 4.26 -4.64
CA VAL A 68 -2.91 5.13 -4.57
C VAL A 68 -2.34 5.16 -3.15
N MET A 69 -3.18 5.35 -2.14
CA MET A 69 -2.73 5.44 -0.74
C MET A 69 -2.16 4.13 -0.21
N SER A 70 -2.80 3.00 -0.51
CA SER A 70 -2.28 1.69 -0.10
C SER A 70 -0.92 1.38 -0.71
N TRP A 71 -0.70 1.76 -1.97
CA TRP A 71 0.60 1.63 -2.62
C TRP A 71 1.68 2.52 -1.97
N LEU A 72 1.36 3.76 -1.60
CA LEU A 72 2.29 4.63 -0.88
C LEU A 72 2.74 4.00 0.44
N GLY A 73 1.80 3.46 1.22
CA GLY A 73 2.13 2.74 2.45
C GLY A 73 3.03 1.52 2.21
N ALA A 74 2.77 0.75 1.14
CA ALA A 74 3.59 -0.42 0.83
C ALA A 74 5.03 -0.03 0.43
N MET A 75 5.20 1.04 -0.34
CA MET A 75 6.53 1.54 -0.71
C MET A 75 7.29 2.10 0.50
N ASP A 76 6.61 2.79 1.42
CA ASP A 76 7.20 3.27 2.67
C ASP A 76 7.79 2.11 3.50
N VAL A 77 7.01 1.06 3.72
CA VAL A 77 7.46 -0.17 4.42
C VAL A 77 8.68 -0.78 3.74
N LEU A 78 8.64 -0.96 2.41
CA LEU A 78 9.75 -1.57 1.69
C LEU A 78 11.02 -0.72 1.72
N HIS A 79 10.90 0.61 1.57
CA HIS A 79 12.03 1.52 1.69
C HIS A 79 12.64 1.50 3.09
N LYS A 80 11.81 1.58 4.15
CA LYS A 80 12.27 1.49 5.54
C LYS A 80 12.97 0.17 5.81
N TYR A 81 12.39 -0.96 5.38
CA TYR A 81 13.02 -2.28 5.53
C TYR A 81 14.37 -2.37 4.82
N VAL A 82 14.45 -1.92 3.56
CA VAL A 82 15.72 -1.93 2.81
C VAL A 82 16.75 -1.02 3.47
N CYS A 83 16.36 0.19 3.86
CA CYS A 83 17.24 1.16 4.51
C CYS A 83 17.81 0.61 5.83
N ALA A 84 16.97 -0.01 6.66
CA ALA A 84 17.39 -0.53 7.96
C ALA A 84 18.21 -1.83 7.86
N ASN A 85 17.88 -2.72 6.91
CA ASN A 85 18.39 -4.10 6.95
C ASN A 85 19.29 -4.48 5.77
N ARG A 86 19.19 -3.80 4.62
CA ARG A 86 19.77 -4.27 3.34
C ARG A 86 20.44 -3.17 2.52
N LEU A 87 20.64 -1.97 3.08
CA LEU A 87 21.05 -0.77 2.33
C LEU A 87 22.40 -0.93 1.61
N ALA A 88 23.40 -1.52 2.28
CA ALA A 88 24.72 -1.73 1.66
C ALA A 88 24.62 -2.62 0.42
N ASN A 89 23.97 -3.77 0.53
CA ASN A 89 23.77 -4.70 -0.58
C ASN A 89 22.91 -4.08 -1.69
N PHE A 90 21.89 -3.31 -1.32
CA PHE A 90 21.07 -2.58 -2.28
C PHE A 90 21.88 -1.58 -3.08
N ASN A 91 22.73 -0.79 -2.43
CA ASN A 91 23.60 0.17 -3.11
C ASN A 91 24.60 -0.52 -4.03
N THR A 92 25.22 -1.62 -3.60
CA THR A 92 26.14 -2.39 -4.46
C THR A 92 25.42 -2.86 -5.73
N GLU A 93 24.23 -3.45 -5.60
CA GLU A 93 23.48 -3.95 -6.75
C GLU A 93 22.96 -2.81 -7.66
N ALA A 94 22.45 -1.73 -7.06
CA ALA A 94 21.98 -0.56 -7.79
C ALA A 94 23.12 0.12 -8.57
N THR A 95 24.30 0.29 -7.94
CA THR A 95 25.50 0.81 -8.61
C THR A 95 25.97 -0.13 -9.72
N ARG A 96 25.91 -1.45 -9.53
CA ARG A 96 26.30 -2.43 -10.56
C ARG A 96 25.43 -2.32 -11.81
N ILE A 97 24.11 -2.14 -11.66
CA ILE A 97 23.16 -2.09 -12.77
C ILE A 97 23.07 -0.69 -13.41
N MET A 98 22.99 0.36 -12.59
CA MET A 98 22.71 1.73 -13.05
C MET A 98 23.97 2.58 -13.23
N GLY A 99 25.11 2.13 -12.69
CA GLY A 99 26.37 2.84 -12.75
C GLY A 99 26.26 4.28 -12.24
N ARG A 100 26.70 5.23 -13.06
CA ARG A 100 26.70 6.67 -12.74
C ARG A 100 25.31 7.29 -12.57
N LYS A 101 24.24 6.62 -13.01
CA LYS A 101 22.86 7.11 -12.83
C LYS A 101 22.35 6.91 -11.40
N TRP A 102 22.99 6.03 -10.61
CA TRP A 102 22.64 5.82 -9.22
C TRP A 102 23.57 6.58 -8.30
N LYS A 103 22.97 7.41 -7.44
CA LYS A 103 23.66 7.98 -6.29
C LYS A 103 23.40 7.06 -5.11
N VAL A 104 24.48 6.61 -4.46
CA VAL A 104 24.41 5.78 -3.26
C VAL A 104 23.43 6.38 -2.25
N ALA A 105 22.41 5.61 -1.89
CA ALA A 105 21.39 6.01 -0.94
C ALA A 105 21.92 5.91 0.49
N VAL A 106 21.58 6.89 1.31
CA VAL A 106 21.90 6.94 2.75
C VAL A 106 20.63 6.83 3.58
N THR A 107 19.51 7.33 3.06
CA THR A 107 18.21 7.31 3.73
C THR A 107 17.15 6.56 2.93
N SER A 108 15.98 6.30 3.53
CA SER A 108 14.80 5.78 2.85
C SER A 108 14.36 6.68 1.68
N ASP A 109 14.44 8.00 1.86
CA ASP A 109 14.06 8.98 0.84
C ASP A 109 14.98 8.92 -0.39
N ASP A 110 16.26 8.59 -0.19
CA ASP A 110 17.18 8.40 -1.30
C ASP A 110 16.78 7.20 -2.18
N LEU A 111 16.19 6.14 -1.59
CA LEU A 111 15.67 5.00 -2.33
C LEU A 111 14.52 5.41 -3.27
N GLY A 112 13.69 6.37 -2.84
CA GLY A 112 12.59 6.92 -3.63
C GLY A 112 13.00 7.69 -4.90
N LYS A 113 14.29 7.99 -5.07
CA LYS A 113 14.82 8.56 -6.33
C LYS A 113 14.91 7.50 -7.44
N MET A 114 14.89 6.22 -7.08
CA MET A 114 14.78 5.12 -8.04
C MET A 114 13.32 4.94 -8.45
N GLY A 115 13.08 4.70 -9.75
CA GLY A 115 11.74 4.33 -10.20
C GLY A 115 11.25 3.05 -9.53
N GLU A 116 9.99 3.01 -9.12
CA GLU A 116 9.43 1.93 -8.30
C GLU A 116 9.55 0.55 -8.99
N SER A 117 9.40 0.48 -10.31
CA SER A 117 9.62 -0.76 -11.06
C SER A 117 11.08 -1.23 -11.02
N ASP A 118 12.04 -0.30 -11.02
CA ASP A 118 13.45 -0.63 -10.88
C ASP A 118 13.77 -1.05 -9.45
N PHE A 119 13.18 -0.37 -8.46
CA PHE A 119 13.30 -0.76 -7.06
C PHE A 119 12.82 -2.21 -6.84
N LEU A 120 11.63 -2.56 -7.34
CA LEU A 120 11.09 -3.93 -7.26
C LEU A 120 12.03 -4.98 -7.88
N ASN A 121 12.66 -4.65 -9.01
CA ASN A 121 13.62 -5.54 -9.64
C ASN A 121 14.89 -5.73 -8.79
N ARG A 122 15.36 -4.71 -8.07
CA ARG A 122 16.55 -4.84 -7.21
C ARG A 122 16.26 -5.64 -5.95
N ILE A 123 15.13 -5.39 -5.28
CA ILE A 123 14.80 -6.16 -4.08
C ILE A 123 14.51 -7.63 -4.39
N GLU A 124 14.03 -7.96 -5.59
CA GLU A 124 13.92 -9.35 -6.05
C GLU A 124 15.29 -9.96 -6.39
N GLY A 125 16.18 -9.23 -7.08
CA GLY A 125 17.55 -9.69 -7.35
C GLY A 125 18.35 -9.95 -6.06
N LEU A 126 18.03 -9.23 -4.98
CA LEU A 126 18.60 -9.42 -3.64
C LEU A 126 17.86 -10.49 -2.81
N SER A 127 16.89 -11.19 -3.40
CA SER A 127 16.06 -12.21 -2.74
C SER A 127 15.30 -11.73 -1.50
N ILE A 128 15.03 -10.42 -1.40
CA ILE A 128 14.16 -9.86 -0.35
C ILE A 128 12.70 -10.30 -0.60
N ILE A 129 12.31 -10.33 -1.86
CA ILE A 129 11.04 -10.89 -2.33
C ILE A 129 11.29 -11.93 -3.43
N GLY A 130 10.36 -12.87 -3.59
CA GLY A 130 10.42 -13.86 -4.67
C GLY A 130 9.83 -13.34 -5.98
N LYS A 131 10.14 -14.03 -7.09
CA LYS A 131 9.67 -13.71 -8.45
C LYS A 131 8.16 -13.51 -8.56
N ASN A 132 7.37 -14.39 -7.94
CA ASN A 132 5.90 -14.33 -8.00
C ASN A 132 5.36 -13.13 -7.23
N VAL A 133 5.94 -12.83 -6.06
CA VAL A 133 5.60 -11.64 -5.27
C VAL A 133 5.93 -10.38 -6.07
N LYS A 134 7.10 -10.30 -6.72
CA LYS A 134 7.44 -9.20 -7.62
C LYS A 134 6.41 -9.02 -8.73
N ALA A 135 5.93 -10.10 -9.34
CA ALA A 135 4.92 -10.01 -10.40
C ALA A 135 3.61 -9.42 -9.89
N GLN A 136 3.15 -9.83 -8.69
CA GLN A 136 1.96 -9.26 -8.06
C GLN A 136 2.16 -7.78 -7.70
N LEU A 137 3.29 -7.41 -7.09
CA LEU A 137 3.62 -6.01 -6.78
C LEU A 137 3.74 -5.14 -8.02
N LYS A 138 4.26 -5.69 -9.14
CA LYS A 138 4.32 -4.96 -10.41
C LYS A 138 2.93 -4.72 -10.99
N ALA A 139 2.03 -5.70 -10.93
CA ALA A 139 0.63 -5.52 -11.33
C ALA A 139 -0.08 -4.47 -10.44
N ALA A 140 0.21 -4.48 -9.13
CA ALA A 140 -0.30 -3.48 -8.20
C ALA A 140 0.21 -2.07 -8.50
N LEU A 141 1.50 -1.93 -8.84
CA LEU A 141 2.11 -0.68 -9.30
C LEU A 141 1.44 -0.17 -10.59
N ASP A 142 1.23 -1.04 -11.57
CA ASP A 142 0.61 -0.65 -12.85
C ASP A 142 -0.84 -0.18 -12.66
N LEU A 143 -1.59 -0.85 -11.78
CA LEU A 143 -2.92 -0.41 -11.40
C LEU A 143 -2.90 0.95 -10.69
N ARG A 144 -1.95 1.17 -9.78
CA ARG A 144 -1.75 2.45 -9.11
C ARG A 144 -1.44 3.57 -10.11
N ASN A 145 -0.56 3.32 -11.07
CA ASN A 145 -0.22 4.30 -12.11
C ASN A 145 -1.46 4.65 -12.95
N GLY A 146 -2.27 3.66 -13.31
CA GLY A 146 -3.58 3.90 -13.94
C GLY A 146 -4.54 4.71 -13.06
N CYS A 147 -4.47 4.59 -11.73
CA CYS A 147 -5.29 5.39 -10.82
C CYS A 147 -4.75 6.82 -10.59
N GLY A 148 -3.44 7.03 -10.74
CA GLY A 148 -2.78 8.32 -10.54
C GLY A 148 -2.85 9.30 -11.72
N HIS A 149 -3.23 8.84 -12.92
CA HIS A 149 -3.30 9.67 -14.12
C HIS A 149 -4.74 9.87 -14.62
N PRO A 150 -5.08 11.01 -15.25
CA PRO A 150 -6.37 11.17 -15.93
C PRO A 150 -6.49 10.15 -17.08
N ASN A 151 -7.48 9.25 -17.01
CA ASN A 151 -7.77 8.28 -18.05
C ASN A 151 -9.19 7.71 -17.88
N SER A 152 -9.59 6.81 -18.79
CA SER A 152 -10.90 6.16 -18.79
C SER A 152 -11.01 4.94 -17.86
N LEU A 153 -9.96 4.59 -17.10
CA LEU A 153 -9.97 3.43 -16.20
C LEU A 153 -11.08 3.55 -15.15
N LYS A 154 -11.93 2.53 -15.08
CA LYS A 154 -12.90 2.36 -14.00
C LYS A 154 -12.38 1.35 -13.00
N VAL A 155 -12.55 1.65 -11.72
CA VAL A 155 -12.16 0.80 -10.60
C VAL A 155 -13.40 0.50 -9.77
N SER A 156 -13.66 -0.79 -9.56
CA SER A 156 -14.75 -1.26 -8.70
C SER A 156 -14.26 -1.50 -7.28
N ALA A 157 -15.21 -1.66 -6.35
CA ALA A 157 -14.92 -2.02 -4.96
C ALA A 157 -14.02 -3.26 -4.86
N ASN A 158 -14.39 -4.37 -5.53
CA ASN A 158 -13.62 -5.61 -5.50
C ASN A 158 -12.19 -5.43 -6.03
N LYS A 159 -11.99 -4.59 -7.05
CA LYS A 159 -10.66 -4.34 -7.62
C LYS A 159 -9.78 -3.55 -6.65
N SER A 160 -10.34 -2.58 -5.94
CA SER A 160 -9.63 -1.87 -4.87
C SER A 160 -9.34 -2.80 -3.70
N ALA A 161 -10.30 -3.63 -3.30
CA ALA A 161 -10.14 -4.59 -2.21
C ALA A 161 -9.01 -5.58 -2.50
N ALA A 162 -9.02 -6.21 -3.68
CA ALA A 162 -7.99 -7.17 -4.07
C ALA A 162 -6.57 -6.54 -4.17
N HIS A 163 -6.49 -5.28 -4.61
CA HIS A 163 -5.22 -4.55 -4.64
C HIS A 163 -4.65 -4.36 -3.24
N ILE A 164 -5.50 -3.91 -2.32
CA ILE A 164 -5.12 -3.70 -0.92
C ILE A 164 -4.75 -5.03 -0.25
N GLU A 165 -5.53 -6.09 -0.46
CA GLU A 165 -5.28 -7.43 0.07
C GLU A 165 -3.94 -7.99 -0.42
N THR A 166 -3.61 -7.79 -1.71
CA THR A 166 -2.30 -8.17 -2.26
C THR A 166 -1.15 -7.51 -1.48
N LEU A 167 -1.27 -6.22 -1.16
CA LEU A 167 -0.25 -5.49 -0.41
C LEU A 167 -0.22 -5.90 1.07
N LEU A 168 -1.38 -6.23 1.64
CA LEU A 168 -1.51 -6.75 2.99
C LEU A 168 -0.67 -8.02 3.19
N GLU A 169 -0.91 -9.03 2.35
CA GLU A 169 -0.26 -10.34 2.49
C GLU A 169 1.23 -10.29 2.13
N ASN A 170 1.60 -9.48 1.14
CA ASN A 170 2.93 -9.54 0.55
C ASN A 170 3.90 -8.46 1.05
N VAL A 171 3.38 -7.42 1.71
CA VAL A 171 4.18 -6.31 2.24
C VAL A 171 3.89 -6.09 3.72
N PHE A 172 2.68 -5.63 4.07
CA PHE A 172 2.37 -5.16 5.43
C PHE A 172 2.48 -6.26 6.50
N GLN A 173 2.12 -7.50 6.18
CA GLN A 173 2.25 -8.63 7.12
C GLN A 173 3.68 -9.19 7.20
N LYS A 174 4.54 -8.87 6.23
CA LYS A 174 5.81 -9.55 6.02
C LYS A 174 7.02 -8.74 6.52
N PHE A 175 6.96 -7.42 6.40
CA PHE A 175 8.05 -6.50 6.70
C PHE A 175 7.61 -5.50 7.77
#